data_AF-A0A1W9L7T3-F1
#
_entry.id   AF-A0A1W9L7T3-F1
#
_cell.length_a   1.000
_cell.length_b   1.000
_cell.length_c   1.000
_cell.angle_alpha   90.00
_cell.angle_beta   90.00
_cell.angle_gamma   90.00
#
_symmetry.space_group_name_H-M   'P 1'
#
loop_
_entity.id
_entity.type
_entity.pdbx_description
1 polymer ?
#
loop_
_entity_poly.entity_id
_entity_poly.type
_entity_poly.pdbx_seq_one_letter_code
_entity_poly.pdbx_strand_id
1 'polypeptide(L)'
;MTTFKTLPNRASIIDANITPGYTLSDALAFMEKIASNVLPAGTRTTLDGQSREFRESGQTLILSLVLALIFIYLVLCAQFESFMSPLVIMLTVPLAMTGALLALYLTQKTLNVYSQIGLVMSVGLVTK
;
A
#
# COMPACT_ATOMS: atom_id res chain seq x y z
N MET A 1 -27.00 9.65 -6.55
CA MET A 1 -27.70 10.94 -6.75
C MET A 1 -26.93 11.97 -5.95
N THR A 2 -26.08 12.75 -6.59
CA THR A 2 -25.23 13.69 -5.86
C THR A 2 -24.96 14.94 -6.68
N THR A 3 -25.21 16.06 -6.01
CA THR A 3 -25.51 17.40 -6.50
C THR A 3 -24.27 18.16 -6.96
N PHE A 4 -24.40 18.85 -8.10
CA PHE A 4 -23.41 19.74 -8.70
C PHE A 4 -23.40 21.11 -7.99
N LYS A 5 -22.23 21.58 -7.55
CA LYS A 5 -22.01 22.98 -7.12
C LYS A 5 -20.82 23.55 -7.88
N THR A 6 -21.12 24.29 -8.94
CA THR A 6 -20.17 25.12 -9.70
C THR A 6 -19.76 26.36 -8.91
N LEU A 7 -18.46 26.60 -8.75
CA LEU A 7 -17.83 27.86 -8.34
C LEU A 7 -16.76 28.27 -9.38
N PRO A 8 -16.32 29.54 -9.42
CA PRO A 8 -16.28 30.38 -10.63
C PRO A 8 -14.97 30.31 -11.44
N ASN A 9 -14.29 29.17 -11.46
CA ASN A 9 -13.15 28.94 -12.34
C ASN A 9 -13.39 27.62 -13.09
N ARG A 10 -13.36 27.63 -14.43
CA ARG A 10 -13.81 26.53 -15.30
C ARG A 10 -13.17 25.19 -14.94
N ALA A 11 -13.81 24.42 -14.07
CA ALA A 11 -13.39 23.08 -13.66
C ALA A 11 -14.59 22.14 -13.78
N SER A 12 -14.39 21.01 -14.46
CA SER A 12 -15.35 19.92 -14.54
C SER A 12 -14.87 18.80 -13.62
N ILE A 13 -15.63 18.53 -12.55
CA ILE A 13 -15.35 17.45 -11.61
C ILE A 13 -15.98 16.17 -12.17
N ILE A 14 -15.19 15.10 -12.23
CA ILE A 14 -15.63 13.78 -12.72
C ILE A 14 -15.45 12.81 -11.57
N ASP A 15 -16.56 12.29 -11.05
CA ASP A 15 -16.58 11.27 -10.00
C ASP A 15 -16.94 9.91 -10.58
N ALA A 16 -16.20 8.88 -10.18
CA ALA A 16 -16.44 7.50 -10.59
C ALA A 16 -16.22 6.54 -9.41
N ASN A 17 -16.98 5.44 -9.38
CA ASN A 17 -16.78 4.39 -8.39
C ASN A 17 -15.91 3.26 -8.96
N ILE A 18 -15.14 2.61 -8.09
CA ILE A 18 -14.23 1.53 -8.48
C ILE A 18 -15.05 0.22 -8.59
N THR A 19 -14.85 -0.50 -9.69
CA THR A 19 -15.47 -1.82 -9.90
C THR A 19 -14.77 -2.87 -9.03
N PRO A 20 -15.49 -3.87 -8.46
CA PRO A 20 -14.87 -4.93 -7.68
C PRO A 20 -13.74 -5.64 -8.46
N GLY A 21 -12.57 -5.78 -7.84
CA GLY A 21 -11.40 -6.39 -8.46
C GLY A 21 -10.35 -5.41 -8.99
N TYR A 22 -10.63 -4.10 -9.01
CA TYR A 22 -9.65 -3.07 -9.34
C TYR A 22 -9.27 -2.25 -8.12
N THR A 23 -8.02 -1.79 -8.06
CA THR A 23 -7.57 -0.90 -6.98
C THR A 23 -7.79 0.56 -7.34
N LEU A 24 -7.81 1.43 -6.32
CA LEU A 24 -7.83 2.88 -6.52
C LEU A 24 -6.63 3.34 -7.36
N SER A 25 -5.46 2.72 -7.19
CA SER A 25 -4.27 3.01 -7.98
C SER A 25 -4.46 2.71 -9.46
N ASP A 26 -5.09 1.58 -9.80
CA ASP A 26 -5.38 1.18 -11.18
C ASP A 26 -6.36 2.16 -11.84
N ALA A 27 -7.41 2.55 -11.10
CA ALA A 27 -8.39 3.53 -11.57
C ALA A 27 -7.76 4.89 -11.84
N LEU A 28 -6.87 5.37 -10.96
CA LEU A 28 -6.13 6.62 -11.15
C LEU A 28 -5.19 6.56 -12.34
N ALA A 29 -4.44 5.46 -12.51
CA ALA A 29 -3.54 5.27 -13.65
C ALA A 29 -4.31 5.22 -14.99
N PHE A 30 -5.46 4.55 -14.99
CA PHE A 30 -6.35 4.49 -16.16
C PHE A 30 -6.94 5.85 -16.51
N MET A 31 -7.37 6.61 -15.50
CA MET A 31 -7.90 7.96 -15.67
C MET A 31 -6.82 8.92 -16.20
N GLU A 32 -5.60 8.86 -15.67
CA GLU A 32 -4.44 9.64 -16.15
C GLU A 32 -4.12 9.29 -17.62
N LYS A 33 -4.21 8.01 -17.99
CA LYS A 33 -3.99 7.53 -19.35
C LYS A 33 -5.08 7.98 -20.34
N ILE A 34 -6.35 8.00 -19.93
CA ILE A 34 -7.41 8.56 -20.77
C ILE A 34 -7.24 10.07 -20.88
N ALA A 35 -6.91 10.73 -19.76
CA ALA A 35 -6.76 12.16 -19.74
C ALA A 35 -5.66 12.64 -20.69
N SER A 36 -4.53 11.93 -20.76
CA SER A 36 -3.44 12.26 -21.70
C SER A 36 -3.79 12.02 -23.18
N ASN A 37 -4.74 11.13 -23.49
CA ASN A 37 -5.16 10.86 -24.88
C ASN A 37 -6.29 11.75 -25.37
N VAL A 38 -7.14 12.25 -24.46
CA VAL A 38 -8.37 12.97 -24.82
C VAL A 38 -8.24 14.48 -24.57
N LEU A 39 -7.36 14.94 -23.68
CA LEU A 39 -7.27 16.37 -23.36
C LEU A 39 -6.31 17.12 -24.31
N PRO A 40 -6.72 18.28 -24.85
CA PRO A 40 -5.85 19.15 -25.65
C PRO A 40 -4.73 19.77 -24.79
N ALA A 41 -3.56 19.98 -25.42
CA ALA A 41 -2.37 20.56 -24.82
C ALA A 41 -2.67 21.96 -24.24
N GLY A 42 -2.80 22.04 -22.91
CA GLY A 42 -3.18 23.27 -22.20
C GLY A 42 -4.16 23.05 -21.04
N THR A 43 -4.75 21.85 -20.93
CA THR A 43 -5.65 21.50 -19.82
C THR A 43 -4.85 20.94 -18.64
N ARG A 44 -5.02 21.52 -17.44
CA ARG A 44 -4.37 21.06 -16.20
C ARG A 44 -5.30 20.11 -15.45
N THR A 45 -4.93 18.83 -15.38
CA THR A 45 -5.62 17.85 -14.53
C THR A 45 -5.12 17.99 -13.09
N THR A 46 -6.05 18.00 -12.15
CA THR A 46 -5.76 18.02 -10.72
C THR A 46 -6.59 16.94 -10.06
N LEU A 47 -5.96 16.07 -9.27
CA LEU A 47 -6.65 15.14 -8.40
C LEU A 47 -7.23 15.91 -7.21
N ASP A 48 -8.45 15.60 -6.83
CA ASP A 48 -9.11 16.19 -5.66
C ASP A 48 -9.43 15.10 -4.60
N GLY A 49 -9.67 15.55 -3.37
CA GLY A 49 -10.08 14.70 -2.24
C GLY A 49 -9.18 13.48 -2.01
N GLN A 50 -9.81 12.30 -1.89
CA GLN A 50 -9.17 11.03 -1.51
C GLN A 50 -8.05 10.60 -2.48
N SER A 51 -8.18 10.90 -3.77
CA SER A 51 -7.18 10.55 -4.78
C SER A 51 -5.89 11.37 -4.64
N ARG A 52 -6.02 12.64 -4.24
CA ARG A 52 -4.88 13.51 -3.95
C ARG A 52 -4.19 13.08 -2.66
N GLU A 53 -4.96 12.85 -1.60
CA GLU A 53 -4.44 12.34 -0.33
C GLU A 53 -3.74 11.00 -0.50
N PHE A 54 -4.27 10.09 -1.32
CA PHE A 54 -3.62 8.82 -1.65
C PHE A 54 -2.25 9.03 -2.29
N ARG A 55 -2.11 10.00 -3.20
CA ARG A 55 -0.85 10.28 -3.89
C ARG A 55 0.18 10.99 -2.98
N GLU A 56 -0.25 12.00 -2.22
CA GLU A 56 0.63 12.73 -1.29
C GLU A 56 1.04 11.83 -0.10
N SER A 57 0.09 11.07 0.46
CA SER A 57 0.36 10.14 1.56
C SER A 57 1.22 8.97 1.10
N GLY A 58 0.98 8.43 -0.11
CA GLY A 58 1.76 7.31 -0.64
C GLY A 58 3.26 7.60 -0.67
N GLN A 59 3.67 8.77 -1.13
CA GLN A 59 5.09 9.16 -1.16
C GLN A 59 5.68 9.32 0.25
N THR A 60 4.94 9.99 1.15
CA THR A 60 5.39 10.21 2.53
C THR A 60 5.48 8.89 3.30
N LEU A 61 4.55 7.97 3.07
CA LEU A 61 4.52 6.63 3.64
C LEU A 61 5.70 5.78 3.16
N ILE A 62 6.03 5.82 1.87
CA ILE A 62 7.18 5.07 1.35
C ILE A 62 8.48 5.57 1.99
N LEU A 63 8.67 6.89 2.07
CA LEU A 63 9.86 7.47 2.70
C LEU A 63 9.95 7.08 4.17
N SER A 64 8.86 7.21 4.93
CA SER A 64 8.86 6.87 6.36
C SER A 64 9.05 5.37 6.60
N LEU A 65 8.51 4.51 5.73
CA LEU A 65 8.69 3.06 5.79
C LEU A 65 10.15 2.66 5.55
N VAL A 66 10.81 3.23 4.55
CA VAL A 66 12.25 2.99 4.30
C VAL A 66 13.08 3.47 5.48
N LEU A 67 12.79 4.66 6.01
CA LEU A 67 13.51 5.21 7.15
C LEU A 67 13.32 4.35 8.42
N ALA A 68 12.09 3.89 8.68
CA ALA A 68 11.76 3.00 9.78
C ALA A 68 12.45 1.63 9.65
N LEU A 69 12.50 1.06 8.44
CA LEU A 69 13.21 -0.19 8.18
C LEU A 69 14.71 -0.07 8.47
N ILE A 70 15.34 1.02 8.03
CA ILE A 70 16.75 1.31 8.35
C ILE A 70 16.93 1.43 9.87
N PHE A 71 16.04 2.16 10.54
CA PHE A 71 16.12 2.36 11.98
C PHE A 71 15.99 1.04 12.75
N ILE A 72 15.02 0.20 12.41
CA ILE A 72 14.83 -1.14 13.01
C ILE A 72 16.08 -1.99 12.76
N TYR A 73 16.62 -2.00 11.54
CA TYR A 73 17.84 -2.75 11.23
C TYR A 73 19.03 -2.32 12.09
N LEU A 74 19.25 -1.01 12.27
CA LEU A 74 20.33 -0.49 13.12
C LEU A 74 20.13 -0.85 14.60
N VAL A 75 18.90 -0.77 15.10
CA VAL A 75 18.56 -1.17 16.48
C VAL A 75 18.83 -2.66 16.69
N LEU A 76 18.45 -3.50 15.73
CA LEU A 76 18.73 -4.94 15.79
C LEU A 76 20.23 -5.23 15.66
N CYS A 77 20.98 -4.51 14.82
CA CYS A 77 22.44 -4.62 14.74
C CYS A 77 23.09 -4.32 16.09
N ALA A 78 22.62 -3.27 16.77
CA ALA A 78 23.08 -2.91 18.11
C ALA A 78 22.68 -3.97 19.15
N GLN A 79 21.49 -4.56 19.04
CA GLN A 79 21.00 -5.59 19.97
C GLN A 79 21.76 -6.91 19.85
N PHE A 80 22.08 -7.34 18.63
CA PHE A 80 22.77 -8.60 18.35
C PHE A 80 24.29 -8.46 18.24
N GLU A 81 24.83 -7.24 18.38
CA GLU A 81 26.25 -6.91 18.18
C GLU A 81 26.80 -7.44 16.83
N SER A 82 25.93 -7.58 15.83
CA SER A 82 26.22 -8.29 14.58
C SER A 82 25.40 -7.70 13.45
N PHE A 83 26.03 -7.54 12.28
CA PHE A 83 25.37 -7.02 11.08
C PHE A 83 24.63 -8.11 10.28
N MET A 84 24.99 -9.38 10.45
CA MET A 84 24.41 -10.48 9.68
C MET A 84 23.12 -11.02 10.33
N SER A 85 23.09 -11.14 11.66
CA SER A 85 21.93 -11.67 12.38
C SER A 85 20.63 -10.88 12.12
N PRO A 86 20.63 -9.53 12.14
CA PRO A 86 19.46 -8.71 11.82
C PRO A 86 18.96 -8.88 10.40
N LEU A 87 19.88 -9.02 9.43
CA LEU A 87 19.54 -9.20 8.03
C LEU A 87 18.79 -10.52 7.83
N VAL A 88 19.26 -11.60 8.48
CA VAL A 88 18.59 -12.91 8.46
C VAL A 88 17.18 -12.79 9.02
N ILE A 89 17.00 -12.16 10.19
CA ILE A 89 15.67 -12.00 10.81
C ILE A 89 14.73 -11.19 9.91
N MET A 90 15.22 -10.08 9.34
CA MET A 90 14.42 -9.23 8.48
C MET A 90 13.99 -9.93 7.19
N LEU A 91 14.73 -10.95 6.74
CA LEU A 91 14.39 -11.77 5.58
C LEU A 91 13.49 -12.97 5.95
N THR A 92 13.71 -13.59 7.10
CA THR A 92 12.94 -14.78 7.52
C THR A 92 11.52 -14.44 7.94
N VAL A 93 11.28 -13.27 8.55
CA VAL A 93 9.93 -12.82 8.94
C VAL A 93 8.96 -12.71 7.74
N PRO A 94 9.25 -11.95 6.66
CA PRO A 94 8.36 -11.87 5.50
C PRO A 94 8.25 -13.21 4.77
N LEU A 95 9.31 -14.02 4.75
CA LEU A 95 9.27 -15.36 4.19
C LEU A 95 8.32 -16.28 4.97
N ALA A 96 8.36 -16.24 6.31
CA ALA A 96 7.48 -17.00 7.18
C ALA A 96 6.01 -16.58 7.04
N MET A 97 5.76 -15.27 7.00
CA MET A 97 4.42 -14.73 6.75
C MET A 97 3.90 -15.18 5.38
N THR A 98 4.74 -15.15 4.34
CA THR A 98 4.35 -15.60 3.00
C THR A 98 4.02 -17.10 2.99
N GLY A 99 4.81 -17.93 3.67
CA GLY A 99 4.53 -19.37 3.81
C GLY A 99 3.21 -19.64 4.54
N ALA A 100 2.92 -18.90 5.61
CA ALA A 100 1.66 -19.03 6.34
C ALA A 100 0.45 -18.55 5.52
N LEU A 101 0.59 -17.46 4.77
CA LEU A 101 -0.44 -16.99 3.83
C LEU A 101 -0.67 -18.01 2.70
N LEU A 102 0.40 -18.61 2.18
CA LEU A 102 0.33 -19.64 1.15
C LEU A 102 -0.40 -20.89 1.68
N ALA A 103 -0.13 -21.30 2.92
CA ALA A 103 -0.85 -22.39 3.56
C ALA A 103 -2.35 -22.11 3.72
N LEU A 104 -2.73 -20.87 4.07
CA LEU A 104 -4.14 -20.45 4.11
C LEU A 104 -4.78 -20.50 2.73
N TYR A 105 -4.07 -20.03 1.70
CA TYR A 105 -4.53 -20.06 0.32
C TYR A 105 -4.76 -21.51 -0.17
N LEU A 106 -3.82 -22.43 0.10
CA LEU A 106 -3.97 -23.85 -0.24
C LEU A 106 -5.14 -24.50 0.49
N THR A 107 -5.41 -24.09 1.73
CA THR A 107 -6.52 -24.63 2.54
C THR A 107 -7.86 -23.97 2.21
N GLN A 108 -7.93 -23.08 1.21
CA GLN A 108 -9.12 -22.29 0.84
C GLN A 108 -9.73 -21.56 2.05
N LYS A 109 -8.89 -21.17 3.02
CA LYS A 109 -9.30 -20.43 4.21
C LYS A 109 -9.08 -18.94 3.97
N THR A 110 -10.05 -18.14 4.38
CA THR A 110 -9.95 -16.69 4.32
C THR A 110 -9.17 -16.14 5.52
N LEU A 111 -8.70 -14.91 5.37
CA LEU A 111 -8.03 -14.19 6.44
C LEU A 111 -9.08 -13.77 7.49
N ASN A 112 -9.15 -14.51 8.59
CA ASN A 112 -10.00 -14.25 9.75
C ASN A 112 -9.17 -14.03 11.03
N VAL A 113 -9.83 -13.66 12.13
CA VAL A 113 -9.15 -13.38 13.42
C VAL A 113 -8.30 -14.58 13.89
N TYR A 114 -8.77 -15.82 13.73
CA TYR A 114 -8.00 -17.02 14.09
C TYR A 114 -6.73 -17.18 13.25
N SER A 115 -6.83 -16.95 11.94
CA SER A 115 -5.70 -17.01 11.02
C SER A 115 -4.69 -15.89 11.25
N GLN A 116 -5.14 -14.72 11.71
CA GLN A 116 -4.26 -13.61 12.11
C GLN A 116 -3.46 -13.97 13.37
N ILE A 117 -4.10 -14.58 14.36
CA ILE A 117 -3.40 -15.11 15.55
C ILE A 117 -2.37 -16.16 15.12
N GLY A 118 -2.72 -17.05 14.19
CA GLY A 118 -1.80 -18.04 13.62
C GLY A 118 -0.60 -17.41 12.88
N LEU A 119 -0.83 -16.35 12.12
CA LEU A 119 0.24 -15.58 11.46
C LEU A 119 1.21 -14.96 12.48
N VAL A 120 0.68 -14.34 13.55
CA VAL A 120 1.49 -13.76 14.62
C VAL A 120 2.30 -14.83 15.35
N MET A 121 1.69 -15.98 15.68
CA MET A 121 2.36 -17.10 16.30
C MET A 121 3.49 -17.66 15.41
N SER A 122 3.25 -17.74 14.09
CA SER A 122 4.24 -18.23 13.13
C SER A 122 5.50 -17.35 13.10
N VAL A 123 5.34 -16.03 13.19
CA VAL A 123 6.48 -15.10 13.29
C VAL A 123 7.26 -15.36 14.59
N GLY A 124 6.57 -15.55 15.72
CA GLY A 124 7.20 -15.80 17.01
C GLY A 124 8.02 -17.10 17.08
N LEU A 125 7.62 -18.13 16.34
CA LEU A 125 8.37 -19.40 16.24
C LEU A 125 9.66 -19.27 15.43
N VAL A 126 9.71 -18.38 14.43
CA VAL A 126 10.88 -18.17 13.57
C VAL A 126 11.97 -17.33 14.24
N THR A 127 11.61 -16.54 15.26
CA THR A 127 12.52 -15.62 15.95
C THR A 127 13.16 -16.20 17.22
N LYS A 128 12.97 -17.50 17.52
CA LYS A 128 13.52 -18.18 18.69
C LYS A 128 14.69 -19.08 18.30
#